data_AF-A0A7X7DDW4-F1
#
_entry.id   AF-A0A7X7DDW4-F1
#
_cell.length_a   1.000
_cell.length_b   1.000
_cell.length_c   1.000
_cell.angle_alpha   90.00
_cell.angle_beta   90.00
_cell.angle_gamma   90.00
#
_symmetry.space_group_name_H-M   'P 1'
#
loop_
_entity.id
_entity.type
_entity.pdbx_description
1 polymer ?
#
loop_
_entity_poly.entity_id
_entity_poly.type
_entity_poly.pdbx_seq_one_letter_code
_entity_poly.pdbx_strand_id
1 'polypeptide(L)' 'HEMPTAEARAMILAHPADYLLFGTDSPWGDLAEELARWRTLDLPSDLLAAALGGNAARLLQ' A
#
# COMPACT_ATOMS: atom_id res chain seq x y z
N HIS A 1 4.23 -7.50 16.40
CA HIS A 1 4.90 -8.31 15.37
C HIS A 1 4.40 -7.80 14.04
N GLU A 2 5.28 -7.37 13.13
CA GLU A 2 4.86 -6.98 11.79
C GLU A 2 4.35 -8.19 11.01
N MET A 3 3.34 -7.98 10.17
CA MET A 3 2.81 -9.01 9.29
C MET A 3 3.88 -9.38 8.23
N PRO A 4 4.12 -10.67 7.96
CA PRO A 4 5.04 -11.10 6.90
C PRO A 4 4.64 -10.55 5.52
N THR A 5 5.64 -10.22 4.68
CA THR A 5 5.42 -9.64 3.33
C THR A 5 4.49 -10.49 2.46
N ALA A 6 4.61 -11.81 2.50
CA ALA A 6 3.76 -12.71 1.71
C ALA A 6 2.28 -12.65 2.15
N GLU A 7 2.03 -12.51 3.45
CA GLU A 7 0.68 -12.41 4.00
C GLU A 7 0.08 -11.04 3.66
N ALA A 8 0.85 -9.96 3.80
CA ALA A 8 0.47 -8.62 3.39
C ALA A 8 0.07 -8.56 1.91
N ARG A 9 0.91 -9.16 1.04
CA ARG A 9 0.64 -9.25 -0.39
C ARG A 9 -0.64 -10.02 -0.69
N ALA A 10 -0.84 -11.18 -0.07
CA ALA A 10 -2.04 -11.98 -0.25
C ALA A 10 -3.30 -11.23 0.19
N MET A 11 -3.23 -10.54 1.33
CA MET A 11 -4.31 -9.71 1.82
C MET A 11 -4.64 -8.59 0.84
N ILE A 12 -3.64 -7.86 0.34
CA ILE A 12 -3.84 -6.76 -0.64
C ILE A 12 -4.50 -7.28 -1.92
N LEU A 13 -4.01 -8.40 -2.48
CA LEU A 13 -4.57 -8.98 -3.71
C LEU A 13 -5.98 -9.55 -3.55
N ALA A 14 -6.44 -9.77 -2.32
CA ALA A 14 -7.81 -10.21 -2.03
C ALA A 14 -8.83 -9.05 -2.03
N HIS A 15 -8.38 -7.79 -2.10
CA HIS A 15 -9.25 -6.61 -2.12
C HIS A 15 -9.33 -5.99 -3.52
N PRO A 16 -10.45 -5.33 -3.88
CA PRO A 16 -10.52 -4.65 -5.16
C PRO A 16 -9.56 -3.45 -5.18
N ALA A 17 -8.85 -3.32 -6.30
CA ALA A 17 -7.75 -2.36 -6.46
C ALA A 17 -8.11 -0.92 -6.09
N ASP A 18 -9.33 -0.48 -6.41
CA ASP A 18 -9.79 0.90 -6.23
C ASP A 18 -10.03 1.30 -4.78
N TYR A 19 -10.01 0.34 -3.84
CA TYR A 19 -10.27 0.55 -2.41
C TYR A 19 -9.02 0.44 -1.52
N LEU A 20 -7.84 0.37 -2.12
CA LEU A 20 -6.57 0.30 -1.40
C LEU A 20 -5.90 1.67 -1.33
N LEU A 21 -5.42 2.04 -0.15
CA LEU A 21 -4.79 3.35 0.12
C LEU A 21 -3.50 3.15 0.89
N PHE A 22 -2.44 3.83 0.49
CA PHE A 22 -1.19 3.92 1.22
C PHE A 22 -1.31 4.84 2.44
N GLY A 23 -0.67 4.44 3.55
CA GLY A 23 -0.60 5.23 4.77
C GLY A 23 0.58 4.78 5.63
N THR A 24 1.21 5.73 6.33
CA THR A 24 2.44 5.51 7.09
C THR A 24 2.24 5.43 8.60
N ASP A 25 1.03 5.71 9.08
CA ASP A 25 0.75 5.90 10.51
C ASP A 25 1.71 6.93 11.15
N SER A 26 2.05 8.00 10.42
CA SER A 26 2.93 9.05 10.95
C SER A 26 2.25 9.83 12.09
N PRO A 27 2.99 10.24 13.13
CA PRO A 27 4.46 10.21 13.23
C PRO A 27 5.04 8.89 13.78
N TRP A 28 4.23 7.87 14.04
CA TRP A 28 4.71 6.59 14.59
C TRP A 28 5.43 5.71 13.56
N GLY A 29 5.04 5.79 12.29
CA GLY A 29 5.77 5.17 11.18
C GLY A 29 6.52 6.17 10.29
N ASP A 30 7.69 5.74 9.81
CA ASP A 30 8.53 6.46 8.86
C ASP A 30 8.04 6.28 7.42
N LEU A 31 8.01 7.39 6.67
CA LEU A 31 7.55 7.41 5.29
C LEU A 31 8.44 6.59 4.35
N ALA A 32 9.76 6.69 4.49
CA ALA A 32 10.69 6.03 3.59
C ALA A 32 10.68 4.52 3.83
N GLU A 33 10.61 4.08 5.09
CA GLU A 33 10.49 2.67 5.46
C GLU A 33 9.19 2.05 4.94
N GLU A 34 8.03 2.68 5.15
CA GLU A 34 6.75 2.16 4.68
C GLU A 34 6.69 2.12 3.14
N LEU A 35 7.19 3.15 2.46
CA LEU A 35 7.26 3.15 1.00
C LEU A 35 8.18 2.04 0.48
N ALA A 36 9.29 1.77 1.16
CA ALA A 36 10.17 0.65 0.82
C ALA A 36 9.47 -0.70 1.01
N ARG A 37 8.73 -0.89 2.12
CA ARG A 37 7.91 -2.10 2.35
C ARG A 37 6.89 -2.32 1.24
N TRP A 38 6.17 -1.27 0.82
CA TRP A 38 5.20 -1.41 -0.28
C TRP A 38 5.84 -1.85 -1.60
N ARG A 39 7.05 -1.38 -1.88
CA ARG A 39 7.79 -1.75 -3.08
C ARG A 39 8.30 -3.19 -3.07
N THR A 40 8.48 -3.81 -1.90
CA THR A 40 8.90 -5.22 -1.79
C THR A 40 7.74 -6.22 -1.88
N LEU A 41 6.49 -5.75 -1.85
CA LEU A 41 5.29 -6.61 -1.97
C LEU A 41 5.12 -7.25 -3.35
N ASP A 42 5.86 -6.80 -4.37
CA ASP A 42 5.78 -7.33 -5.74
C ASP A 42 4.32 -7.37 -6.26
N LEU A 43 3.64 -6.23 -6.12
CA LEU A 43 2.29 -6.00 -6.63
C LEU A 43 2.34 -5.63 -8.12
N PRO A 44 1.28 -5.92 -8.90
CA PRO A 44 1.10 -5.34 -10.22
C PRO A 44 1.34 -3.82 -10.21
N SER A 45 2.06 -3.30 -11.20
CA SER A 45 2.54 -1.91 -11.19
C SER A 45 1.42 -0.88 -11.20
N ASP A 46 0.30 -1.20 -11.86
CA ASP A 46 -0.93 -0.41 -11.88
C ASP A 46 -1.60 -0.37 -10.51
N LEU A 47 -1.72 -1.52 -9.84
CA LEU A 47 -2.23 -1.60 -8.47
C LEU A 47 -1.36 -0.81 -7.49
N LEU A 48 -0.04 -0.95 -7.57
CA LEU A 48 0.89 -0.22 -6.73
C LEU A 48 0.75 1.30 -6.92
N ALA A 49 0.70 1.77 -8.17
CA ALA A 49 0.52 3.19 -8.47
C ALA A 49 -0.84 3.73 -7.99
N ALA A 50 -1.92 2.95 -8.17
CA ALA A 50 -3.24 3.30 -7.67
C ALA A 50 -3.23 3.43 -6.13
N ALA A 51 -2.68 2.45 -5.43
CA ALA A 51 -2.68 2.46 -3.96
C ALA A 51 -1.76 3.56 -3.36
N LEU A 52 -0.60 3.83 -3.97
CA LEU A 52 0.35 4.85 -3.50
C LEU A 52 -0.15 6.29 -3.65
N GLY A 53 -1.21 6.53 -4.41
CA GLY A 53 -1.78 7.88 -4.49
C GLY A 53 -2.96 8.06 -5.44
N GLY A 54 -3.09 7.23 -6.49
CA GLY A 54 -4.19 7.36 -7.45
C GLY A 54 -5.58 7.25 -6.81
N ASN A 55 -5.76 6.27 -5.93
CA ASN A 55 -7.01 6.04 -5.21
C ASN A 55 -7.31 7.16 -4.21
N ALA A 56 -6.28 7.66 -3.52
CA ALA A 56 -6.42 8.78 -2.60
C ALA A 56 -6.82 10.06 -3.35
N ALA A 57 -6.18 10.35 -4.48
CA ALA A 57 -6.51 11.50 -5.32
C ALA A 57 -7.96 11.43 -5.82
N ARG A 58 -8.41 10.27 -6.30
CA ARG A 58 -9.80 10.05 -6.73
C ARG A 58 -10.82 10.21 -5.59
N LEU A 59 -10.46 9.84 -4.36
CA LEU A 59 -11.37 9.82 -3.21
C LEU A 59 -11.45 11.16 -2.47
N LEU A 60 -10.34 11.90 -2.41
CA LEU A 60 -10.17 13.05 -1.51
C LEU A 60 -10.10 14.41 -2.22
N GLN A 61 -10.05 14.44 -3.55
CA GLN A 61 -10.03 15.66 -4.38
C GLN A 61 -11.32 15.82 -5.17
#